data_AF-A0A8S3E302-F1
#
_entry.id   AF-A0A8S3E302-F1
#
_cell.length_a   1.000
_cell.length_b   1.000
_cell.length_c   1.000
_cell.angle_alpha   90.00
_cell.angle_beta   90.00
_cell.angle_gamma   90.00
#
_symmetry.space_group_name_H-M   'P 1'
#
loop_
_entity.id
_entity.type
_entity.pdbx_description
1 polymer ?
#
loop_
_entity_poly.entity_id
_entity_poly.type
_entity_poly.pdbx_seq_one_letter_code
_entity_poly.pdbx_strand_id
1 'polypeptide(L)'
;MATANNQRLTEYSMQDYLSSRVVAIECTGVWSSRYYQYEKWHERHEFILSFDPKPFTVNGRGSSDVGTYTVTDKYSTETNEIELIKTYVANTDDPDENLGHSVTIELTWDPKEHQFIGKWYVDTSMFRGEDQYELKFEKILKLTANSNLNNP
;
A
#
# COMPACT_ATOMS: atom_id res chain seq x y z
N MET A 1 8.80 25.97 -39.28
CA MET A 1 9.65 26.44 -38.15
C MET A 1 9.02 25.89 -36.88
N ALA A 2 9.71 24.98 -36.22
CA ALA A 2 9.30 24.42 -34.95
C ALA A 2 9.60 25.41 -33.83
N THR A 3 8.73 25.53 -32.83
CA THR A 3 9.17 25.89 -31.49
C THR A 3 8.33 25.13 -30.48
N ALA A 4 9.01 24.23 -29.79
CA ALA A 4 8.49 23.30 -28.81
C ALA A 4 8.03 24.04 -27.55
N ASN A 5 6.76 23.87 -27.18
CA ASN A 5 6.27 24.08 -25.81
C ASN A 5 6.44 22.79 -25.02
N ASN A 6 7.68 22.47 -24.67
CA ASN A 6 8.00 21.41 -23.70
C ASN A 6 8.94 22.03 -22.67
N GLN A 7 8.38 22.82 -21.75
CA GLN A 7 9.12 23.38 -20.63
C GLN A 7 8.42 23.07 -19.31
N ARG A 8 9.15 22.34 -18.47
CA ARG A 8 9.01 22.21 -17.00
C ARG A 8 7.73 21.57 -16.49
N LEU A 9 7.73 20.25 -16.46
CA LEU A 9 7.40 19.59 -15.19
C LEU A 9 8.53 19.98 -14.21
N THR A 10 8.24 20.87 -13.26
CA THR A 10 9.16 21.14 -12.16
C THR A 10 9.34 19.87 -11.33
N GLU A 11 10.47 19.68 -10.66
CA GLU A 11 10.69 18.52 -9.77
C GLU A 11 9.56 18.35 -8.74
N TYR A 12 8.95 19.48 -8.31
CA TYR A 12 7.75 19.50 -7.48
C TYR A 12 6.55 18.79 -8.15
N SER A 13 6.25 19.12 -9.41
CA SER A 13 5.19 18.43 -10.17
C SER A 13 5.49 16.95 -10.42
N MET A 14 6.77 16.56 -10.45
CA MET A 14 7.15 15.17 -10.63
C MET A 14 6.99 14.38 -9.34
N GLN A 15 7.37 14.94 -8.18
CA GLN A 15 7.13 14.30 -6.90
C GLN A 15 5.63 14.14 -6.61
N ASP A 16 4.81 15.16 -6.91
CA ASP A 16 3.35 15.10 -6.77
C ASP A 16 2.74 14.09 -7.74
N TYR A 17 3.25 14.00 -8.96
CA TYR A 17 2.83 12.99 -9.94
C TYR A 17 3.20 11.57 -9.50
N LEU A 18 4.42 11.36 -9.02
CA LEU A 18 4.89 10.05 -8.53
C LEU A 18 4.20 9.65 -7.22
N SER A 19 3.74 10.63 -6.43
CA SER A 19 2.94 10.44 -5.21
C SER A 19 1.44 10.45 -5.49
N SER A 20 1.03 10.59 -6.76
CA SER A 20 -0.38 10.53 -7.12
C SER A 20 -0.88 9.10 -6.96
N ARG A 21 -2.14 8.99 -6.52
CA ARG A 21 -2.83 7.70 -6.39
C ARG A 21 -2.66 6.83 -7.63
N VAL A 22 -2.80 7.41 -8.82
CA VAL A 22 -2.74 6.71 -10.11
C VAL A 22 -1.40 6.02 -10.30
N VAL A 23 -0.29 6.73 -10.07
CA VAL A 23 1.04 6.13 -10.20
C VAL A 23 1.28 5.07 -9.14
N ALA A 24 0.81 5.30 -7.91
CA ALA A 24 0.97 4.35 -6.81
C ALA A 24 0.30 2.99 -7.11
N ILE A 25 -0.90 2.99 -7.70
CA ILE A 25 -1.66 1.77 -8.02
C ILE A 25 -1.31 1.12 -9.37
N GLU A 26 -0.33 1.66 -10.11
CA GLU A 26 0.11 1.13 -11.41
C GLU A 26 1.56 0.66 -11.40
N CYS A 27 2.16 0.53 -10.22
CA CYS A 27 3.57 0.15 -10.09
C CYS A 27 3.81 -0.91 -9.01
N THR A 28 5.01 -1.49 -9.09
CA THR A 28 5.65 -2.10 -7.93
C THR A 28 6.44 -1.01 -7.23
N GLY A 29 6.24 -0.87 -5.92
CA GLY A 29 6.93 0.14 -5.12
C GLY A 29 7.14 -0.26 -3.68
N VAL A 30 7.91 0.57 -2.99
CA VAL A 30 8.02 0.52 -1.53
C VAL A 30 6.89 1.33 -0.95
N TRP A 31 6.23 0.72 0.01
CA TRP A 31 5.17 1.29 0.81
C TRP A 31 5.58 1.26 2.27
N SER A 32 5.10 2.23 3.03
CA SER A 32 5.24 2.23 4.47
C SER A 32 3.88 2.16 5.14
N SER A 33 3.80 1.46 6.27
CA SER A 33 2.60 1.41 7.08
C SER A 33 2.87 1.82 8.51
N ARG A 34 1.81 2.31 9.15
CA ARG A 34 1.75 2.57 10.58
C ARG A 34 0.35 2.17 11.06
N TYR A 35 0.25 1.60 12.25
CA TYR A 35 -1.03 1.16 12.79
C TYR A 35 -1.10 1.41 14.29
N TYR A 36 -2.32 1.62 14.78
CA TYR A 36 -2.59 1.79 16.20
C TYR A 36 -3.04 0.45 16.79
N GLN A 37 -2.46 0.03 17.90
CA GLN A 37 -2.84 -1.20 18.60
C GLN A 37 -2.41 -1.07 20.07
N TYR A 38 -3.19 -1.62 21.00
CA TYR A 38 -2.89 -1.58 22.44
C TYR A 38 -2.54 -0.17 22.96
N GLU A 39 -3.34 0.82 22.55
CA GLU A 39 -3.18 2.24 22.92
C GLU A 39 -1.84 2.87 22.49
N LYS A 40 -1.07 2.22 21.61
CA LYS A 40 0.18 2.75 21.06
C LYS A 40 0.16 2.71 19.54
N TRP A 41 0.85 3.67 18.95
CA TRP A 41 1.22 3.59 17.55
C TRP A 41 2.42 2.66 17.41
N HIS A 42 2.28 1.65 16.58
CA HIS A 42 3.41 0.87 16.11
C HIS A 42 4.15 1.66 15.04
N GLU A 43 5.48 1.61 15.08
CA GLU A 43 6.34 2.44 14.23
C GLU A 43 6.21 2.08 12.74
N ARG A 44 6.82 2.92 11.90
CA ARG A 44 6.76 2.76 10.46
C ARG A 44 7.44 1.47 10.00
N HIS A 45 6.70 0.62 9.28
CA HIS A 45 7.23 -0.59 8.63
C HIS A 45 7.16 -0.48 7.12
N GLU A 46 8.29 -0.72 6.44
CA GLU A 46 8.38 -0.71 4.99
C GLU A 46 8.21 -2.10 4.38
N PHE A 47 7.49 -2.18 3.28
CA PHE A 47 7.26 -3.42 2.54
C PHE A 47 7.01 -3.13 1.06
N ILE A 48 7.02 -4.19 0.25
CA ILE A 48 6.82 -4.07 -1.19
C ILE A 48 5.40 -4.48 -1.52
N LEU A 49 4.70 -3.59 -2.23
CA LEU A 49 3.46 -3.91 -2.92
C LEU A 49 3.68 -3.81 -4.43
N SER A 50 3.04 -4.72 -5.15
CA SER A 50 2.95 -4.74 -6.60
C SER A 50 1.49 -4.73 -6.99
N PHE A 51 1.09 -3.67 -7.68
CA PHE A 51 -0.24 -3.56 -8.25
C PHE A 51 -0.21 -4.07 -9.70
N ASP A 52 -1.02 -5.08 -9.97
CA ASP A 52 -1.31 -5.56 -11.31
C ASP A 52 -2.59 -4.89 -11.81
N PRO A 53 -2.55 -4.01 -12.82
CA PRO A 53 -3.72 -3.30 -13.33
C PRO A 53 -4.74 -4.23 -14.00
N LYS A 54 -4.40 -5.50 -14.28
CA LYS A 54 -5.31 -6.50 -14.85
C LYS A 54 -5.04 -7.88 -14.23
N PRO A 55 -5.71 -8.27 -13.14
CA PRO A 55 -7.11 -7.97 -12.81
C PRO A 55 -7.32 -7.04 -11.60
N PHE A 56 -6.55 -5.96 -11.47
CA PHE A 56 -6.54 -5.07 -10.30
C PHE A 56 -6.21 -5.81 -9.01
N THR A 57 -5.14 -6.60 -9.03
CA THR A 57 -4.67 -7.32 -7.85
C THR A 57 -3.49 -6.63 -7.21
N VAL A 58 -3.41 -6.75 -5.89
CA VAL A 58 -2.30 -6.26 -5.08
C VAL A 58 -1.61 -7.46 -4.48
N ASN A 59 -0.30 -7.55 -4.67
CA ASN A 59 0.52 -8.59 -4.08
C ASN A 59 1.71 -7.97 -3.38
N GLY A 60 2.11 -8.54 -2.25
CA GLY A 60 3.23 -8.00 -1.50
C GLY A 60 3.78 -8.94 -0.46
N ARG A 61 4.88 -8.49 0.15
CA ARG A 61 5.50 -9.17 1.30
C ARG A 61 6.22 -8.14 2.15
N GLY A 62 6.26 -8.40 3.44
CA GLY A 62 6.95 -7.56 4.40
C GLY A 62 7.22 -8.29 5.70
N SER A 63 7.77 -7.54 6.65
CA SER A 63 7.92 -7.95 8.04
C SER A 63 7.60 -6.75 8.92
N SER A 64 7.04 -7.02 10.09
CA SER A 64 6.83 -6.06 11.16
C SER A 64 7.34 -6.66 12.47
N ASP A 65 7.19 -5.91 13.55
CA ASP A 65 7.45 -6.40 14.91
C ASP A 65 6.66 -7.68 15.26
N VAL A 66 5.44 -7.83 14.76
CA VAL A 66 4.65 -9.06 14.91
C VAL A 66 5.26 -10.25 14.17
N GLY A 67 5.75 -10.09 12.94
CA GLY A 67 6.10 -11.22 12.10
C GLY A 67 6.33 -10.92 10.62
N THR A 68 6.77 -11.94 9.88
CA THR A 68 6.84 -11.92 8.42
C THR A 68 5.47 -12.26 7.82
N TYR A 69 5.10 -11.58 6.73
CA TYR A 69 3.77 -11.73 6.11
C TYR A 69 3.79 -11.59 4.59
N THR A 70 2.75 -12.14 3.96
CA THR A 70 2.36 -11.83 2.58
C THR A 70 1.14 -10.94 2.55
N VAL A 71 0.99 -10.15 1.49
CA VAL A 71 -0.19 -9.31 1.24
C VAL A 71 -0.81 -9.74 -0.07
N THR A 72 -2.12 -9.93 -0.09
CA THR A 72 -2.89 -10.26 -1.30
C THR A 72 -4.23 -9.56 -1.25
N ASP A 73 -4.67 -8.93 -2.34
CA ASP A 73 -6.09 -8.60 -2.52
C ASP A 73 -6.43 -7.99 -3.90
N LYS A 74 -7.62 -7.37 -4.02
CA LYS A 74 -8.11 -6.55 -5.11
C LYS A 74 -8.20 -5.07 -4.72
N TYR A 75 -7.96 -4.22 -5.71
CA TYR A 75 -8.19 -2.78 -5.63
C TYR A 75 -9.44 -2.39 -6.44
N SER A 76 -10.27 -1.48 -5.91
CA SER A 76 -11.43 -0.94 -6.62
C SER A 76 -11.13 0.47 -7.13
N THR A 77 -11.00 0.61 -8.45
CA THR A 77 -10.86 1.93 -9.11
C THR A 77 -12.15 2.76 -9.06
N GLU A 78 -13.30 2.12 -8.84
CA GLU A 78 -14.60 2.80 -8.78
C GLU A 78 -14.80 3.51 -7.44
N THR A 79 -14.48 2.84 -6.33
CA THR A 79 -14.67 3.36 -4.98
C THR A 79 -13.42 4.03 -4.41
N ASN A 80 -12.26 3.85 -5.06
CA ASN A 80 -10.95 4.27 -4.57
C ASN A 80 -10.58 3.64 -3.22
N GLU A 81 -11.16 2.48 -2.95
CA GLU A 81 -10.89 1.67 -1.77
C GLU A 81 -9.89 0.58 -2.14
N ILE A 82 -9.03 0.28 -1.17
CA ILE A 82 -8.13 -0.85 -1.21
C ILE A 82 -8.45 -1.72 -0.01
N GLU A 83 -8.76 -2.99 -0.27
CA GLU A 83 -8.72 -4.03 0.74
C GLU A 83 -7.34 -4.68 0.64
N LEU A 84 -6.72 -5.02 1.76
CA LEU A 84 -5.49 -5.79 1.80
C LEU A 84 -5.66 -6.92 2.81
N ILE A 85 -5.45 -8.16 2.40
CA ILE A 85 -5.34 -9.28 3.32
C ILE A 85 -3.85 -9.52 3.60
N LYS A 86 -3.43 -9.20 4.83
CA LYS A 86 -2.10 -9.49 5.35
C LYS A 86 -2.13 -10.84 6.06
N THR A 87 -1.40 -11.83 5.55
CA THR A 87 -1.32 -13.17 6.16
C THR A 87 0.06 -13.40 6.75
N TYR A 88 0.13 -13.59 8.06
CA TYR A 88 1.38 -13.83 8.77
C TYR A 88 1.84 -15.29 8.63
N VAL A 89 3.16 -15.49 8.58
CA VAL A 89 3.77 -16.81 8.65
C VAL A 89 3.96 -17.17 10.13
N ALA A 90 3.26 -18.21 10.60
CA ALA A 90 3.31 -18.63 12.00
C ALA A 90 4.74 -18.85 12.51
N ASN A 91 4.97 -18.51 13.78
CA ASN A 91 6.27 -18.65 14.46
C ASN A 91 7.42 -17.82 13.83
N THR A 92 7.10 -16.70 13.19
CA THR A 92 8.11 -15.69 12.82
C THR A 92 8.02 -14.50 13.77
N ASP A 93 9.18 -14.02 14.21
CA ASP A 93 9.35 -12.90 15.16
C ASP A 93 8.68 -13.14 16.53
N ASP A 94 7.51 -12.58 16.80
CA ASP A 94 6.82 -12.71 18.09
C ASP A 94 5.85 -13.91 18.09
N PRO A 95 6.16 -15.05 18.73
CA PRO A 95 5.30 -16.23 18.72
C PRO A 95 4.02 -16.08 19.54
N ASP A 96 3.95 -15.13 20.47
CA ASP A 96 2.77 -14.91 21.31
C ASP A 96 1.71 -14.10 20.53
N GLU A 97 2.15 -13.22 19.62
CA GLU A 97 1.25 -12.46 18.74
C GLU A 97 1.05 -13.13 17.36
N ASN A 98 2.08 -13.79 16.82
CA ASN A 98 2.05 -14.37 15.47
C ASN A 98 1.67 -15.85 15.43
N LEU A 99 0.36 -16.03 15.43
CA LEU A 99 -0.29 -17.34 15.35
C LEU A 99 -0.55 -17.78 13.89
N GLY A 100 0.06 -17.11 12.90
CA GLY A 100 -0.18 -17.37 11.48
C GLY A 100 -1.55 -16.91 10.98
N HIS A 101 -2.12 -15.89 11.60
CA HIS A 101 -3.45 -15.38 11.28
C HIS A 101 -3.42 -14.38 10.11
N SER A 102 -4.60 -14.06 9.60
CA SER A 102 -4.80 -13.00 8.61
C SER A 102 -5.40 -11.75 9.25
N VAL A 103 -4.96 -10.59 8.77
CA VAL A 103 -5.48 -9.28 9.12
C VAL A 103 -6.05 -8.66 7.85
N THR A 104 -7.32 -8.27 7.89
CA THR A 104 -7.96 -7.52 6.81
C THR A 104 -7.72 -6.04 7.04
N ILE A 105 -7.34 -5.30 6.00
CA ILE A 105 -7.05 -3.88 6.08
C ILE A 105 -7.88 -3.18 5.00
N GLU A 106 -8.78 -2.29 5.40
CA GLU A 106 -9.65 -1.55 4.50
C GLU A 106 -9.27 -0.08 4.53
N LEU A 107 -8.87 0.48 3.38
CA LEU A 107 -8.37 1.85 3.30
C LEU A 107 -9.01 2.63 2.17
N THR A 108 -9.12 3.94 2.37
CA THR A 108 -9.53 4.92 1.35
C THR A 108 -8.41 5.92 1.13
N TRP A 109 -8.27 6.40 -0.10
CA TRP A 109 -7.28 7.43 -0.43
C TRP A 109 -7.63 8.79 0.21
N ASP A 110 -6.71 9.33 1.00
CA ASP A 110 -6.74 10.71 1.48
C ASP A 110 -5.93 11.62 0.52
N PRO A 111 -6.59 12.48 -0.26
CA PRO A 111 -5.91 13.38 -1.18
C PRO A 111 -5.15 14.52 -0.51
N LYS A 112 -5.42 14.82 0.77
CA LYS A 112 -4.72 15.90 1.49
C LYS A 112 -3.34 15.45 1.96
N GLU A 113 -3.29 14.24 2.52
CA GLU A 113 -2.07 13.66 3.08
C GLU A 113 -1.32 12.77 2.09
N HIS A 114 -1.90 12.56 0.89
CA HIS A 114 -1.34 11.71 -0.17
C HIS A 114 -1.02 10.29 0.31
N GLN A 115 -1.94 9.70 1.07
CA GLN A 115 -1.81 8.36 1.62
C GLN A 115 -3.17 7.67 1.72
N PHE A 116 -3.17 6.34 1.89
CA PHE A 116 -4.37 5.59 2.22
C PHE A 116 -4.54 5.54 3.74
N ILE A 117 -5.76 5.77 4.21
CA ILE A 117 -6.13 5.71 5.63
C ILE A 117 -7.36 4.85 5.81
N GLY A 118 -7.47 4.19 6.96
CA GLY A 118 -8.64 3.39 7.28
C GLY A 118 -8.41 2.54 8.51
N LYS A 119 -8.86 1.27 8.45
CA LYS A 119 -8.80 0.36 9.58
C LYS A 119 -8.16 -0.97 9.22
N TRP A 120 -7.52 -1.58 10.21
CA TRP A 120 -7.23 -3.00 10.21
C TRP A 120 -8.26 -3.72 11.07
N TYR A 121 -8.48 -5.00 10.77
CA TYR A 121 -9.39 -5.90 11.47
C TYR A 121 -8.74 -7.27 11.60
N VAL A 122 -8.89 -7.89 12.76
CA VAL A 122 -8.53 -9.28 13.00
C VAL A 122 -9.65 -9.98 13.75
N ASP A 123 -10.03 -11.16 13.28
CA ASP A 123 -10.97 -12.03 13.97
C ASP A 123 -10.41 -13.46 13.97
N THR A 124 -9.93 -13.88 15.13
CA THR A 124 -9.51 -15.25 15.40
C THR A 124 -10.29 -15.78 16.60
N SER A 125 -10.18 -17.08 16.88
CA SER A 125 -10.76 -17.68 18.09
C SER A 125 -10.13 -17.17 19.39
N MET A 126 -8.91 -16.62 19.33
CA MET A 126 -8.13 -16.19 20.51
C MET A 126 -8.10 -14.68 20.68
N PHE A 127 -8.20 -13.93 19.59
CA PHE A 127 -8.07 -12.48 19.57
C PHE A 127 -8.97 -11.85 18.52
N ARG A 128 -9.57 -10.71 18.89
CA ARG A 128 -10.36 -9.84 18.03
C ARG A 128 -9.93 -8.41 18.26
N GLY A 129 -9.78 -7.65 17.18
CA GLY A 129 -9.37 -6.25 17.27
C GLY A 129 -9.61 -5.53 15.95
N GLU A 130 -9.78 -4.23 16.07
CA GLU A 130 -9.75 -3.30 14.95
C GLU A 130 -9.21 -1.98 15.42
N ASP A 131 -8.48 -1.28 14.55
CA ASP A 131 -8.06 0.10 14.83
C ASP A 131 -7.52 0.78 13.57
N GLN A 132 -7.00 1.99 13.73
CA GLN A 132 -6.47 2.83 12.66
C GLN A 132 -5.26 2.22 11.95
N TYR A 133 -5.24 2.40 10.63
CA TYR A 133 -4.16 2.01 9.75
C TYR A 133 -3.85 3.10 8.72
N GLU A 134 -2.56 3.34 8.50
CA GLU A 134 -2.03 4.27 7.50
C GLU A 134 -1.13 3.50 6.53
N LEU A 135 -1.27 3.80 5.23
CA LEU A 135 -0.47 3.22 4.16
C LEU A 135 0.00 4.31 3.20
N LYS A 136 1.31 4.49 3.13
CA LYS A 136 1.93 5.56 2.35
C LYS A 136 2.83 5.02 1.27
N PHE A 137 2.73 5.61 0.08
CA PHE A 137 3.63 5.31 -1.02
C PHE A 137 4.96 6.05 -0.82
N GLU A 138 6.08 5.35 -0.95
CA GLU A 138 7.41 5.92 -0.69
C GLU A 138 8.22 6.11 -1.96
N LYS A 139 8.32 5.05 -2.78
CA LYS A 139 9.09 5.08 -4.03
C LYS A 139 8.70 3.97 -5.00
N ILE A 140 8.85 4.27 -6.28
CA ILE A 140 8.71 3.30 -7.37
C ILE A 140 9.95 2.40 -7.40
N LEU A 141 9.74 1.09 -7.52
CA LEU A 141 10.79 0.12 -7.85
C LEU A 141 10.70 -0.32 -9.32
N LYS A 142 9.48 -0.46 -9.84
CA LYS A 142 9.23 -0.87 -11.22
C LYS A 142 7.88 -0.33 -11.68
N LEU A 143 7.86 0.33 -12.84
CA LEU A 143 6.61 0.67 -13.52
C LEU A 143 6.02 -0.59 -14.16
N THR A 144 4.73 -0.84 -13.96
CA THR A 144 4.05 -1.92 -14.67
C THR A 144 3.87 -1.45 -16.12
N ALA A 145 4.43 -2.21 -17.08
CA ALA A 145 4.46 -1.83 -18.49
C ALA A 145 3.05 -1.90 -19.10
N ASN A 146 2.22 -0.89 -18.85
CA ASN A 146 0.90 -0.72 -19.47
C ASN A 146 0.49 0.76 -19.60
N SER A 147 1.40 1.71 -19.45
CA SER A 147 1.16 3.05 -19.97
C SER A 147 1.47 3.03 -21.46
N ASN A 148 0.42 3.00 -22.28
CA ASN A 148 0.47 3.59 -23.61
C ASN A 148 0.81 5.08 -23.43
N LEU A 149 2.08 5.40 -23.19
CA LEU A 149 2.65 6.74 -23.28
C LEU A 149 2.92 7.13 -24.76
N ASN A 150 2.32 6.40 -25.69
CA ASN A 150 2.31 6.73 -27.11
C ASN A 150 0.86 7.02 -27.55
N ASN A 151 0.47 8.29 -27.51
CA ASN A 151 -0.09 8.99 -28.67
C ASN A 151 -0.26 10.50 -28.40
N PRO A 152 -0.22 11.33 -29.45
CA PRO A 152 0.81 12.36 -29.69
C PRO A 152 0.57 13.72 -29.01
#